data_AF-A0A3C1PIY2-F1
#
_entry.id   AF-A0A3C1PIY2-F1
#
_cell.length_a   1.000
_cell.length_b   1.000
_cell.length_c   1.000
_cell.angle_alpha   90.00
_cell.angle_beta   90.00
_cell.angle_gamma   90.00
#
_symmetry.space_group_name_H-M   'P 1'
#
loop_
_entity.id
_entity.type
_entity.pdbx_description
1 polymer ?
#
loop_
_entity_poly.entity_id
_entity_poly.type
_entity_poly.pdbx_seq_one_letter_code
_entity_poly.pdbx_strand_id
1 'polypeptide(L)' 'EKIFVNDSTKIFGTVYIIQGNTASQVQFYITDSVKHFLRGALYFSNHPNKDSLAPVVNFLTDDIVKLIETTRWKAKK' A
#
# COMPACT_ATOMS: atom_id res chain seq x y z
N GLU A 1 2.52 -4.57 9.91
CA GLU A 1 1.20 -4.41 9.26
C GLU A 1 0.59 -3.10 9.72
N LYS A 2 -0.11 -2.37 8.83
CA LYS A 2 -0.83 -1.13 9.15
C LYS A 2 -2.25 -1.21 8.57
N ILE A 3 -3.25 -0.93 9.41
CA ILE A 3 -4.68 -0.99 9.04
C ILE A 3 -5.22 0.43 8.90
N PHE A 4 -6.06 0.64 7.89
CA PHE A 4 -6.76 1.90 7.60
C PHE A 4 -8.26 1.65 7.63
N VAL A 5 -8.98 2.48 8.40
CA VAL A 5 -10.43 2.44 8.50
C VAL A 5 -10.95 3.85 8.36
N ASN A 6 -11.77 4.09 7.34
CA ASN A 6 -12.51 5.33 7.18
C ASN A 6 -13.96 5.04 6.81
N ASP A 7 -14.84 5.10 7.81
CA ASP A 7 -16.26 4.82 7.64
C ASP A 7 -17.02 5.88 6.83
N SER A 8 -16.52 7.11 6.83
CA SER A 8 -17.11 8.24 6.08
C SER A 8 -16.91 8.05 4.58
N THR A 9 -15.69 7.70 4.16
CA THR A 9 -15.36 7.52 2.74
C THR A 9 -15.49 6.08 2.26
N LYS A 10 -15.80 5.13 3.16
CA LYS A 10 -15.81 3.68 2.89
C LYS A 10 -14.49 3.21 2.28
N ILE A 11 -13.39 3.64 2.90
CA ILE A 11 -12.04 3.19 2.55
C ILE A 11 -11.52 2.34 3.69
N PHE A 12 -11.36 1.05 3.43
CA PHE A 12 -10.72 0.10 4.32
C PHE A 12 -9.47 -0.41 3.64
N GLY A 13 -8.33 -0.34 4.32
CA GLY A 13 -7.04 -0.67 3.73
C GLY A 13 -6.13 -1.43 4.66
N THR A 14 -5.21 -2.18 4.08
CA THR A 14 -4.15 -2.87 4.85
C THR A 14 -2.85 -2.79 4.08
N VAL A 15 -1.78 -2.43 4.78
CA VAL A 15 -0.41 -2.37 4.26
C VAL A 15 0.46 -3.37 5.01
N TYR A 16 1.10 -4.24 4.26
CA TYR A 16 2.09 -5.21 4.73
C TYR A 16 3.48 -4.73 4.35
N ILE A 17 4.34 -4.59 5.34
CA ILE A 17 5.76 -4.33 5.16
C ILE A 17 6.47 -5.66 5.42
N ILE A 18 7.01 -6.26 4.36
CA ILE A 18 7.69 -7.54 4.37
C ILE A 18 9.18 -7.27 4.58
N GLN A 19 9.69 -7.70 5.73
CA GLN A 19 11.10 -7.56 6.06
C GLN A 19 11.94 -8.70 5.46
N GLY A 20 13.20 -8.41 5.13
CA GLY A 20 14.18 -9.38 4.62
C GLY A 20 14.61 -9.12 3.17
N ASN A 21 15.37 -10.06 2.60
CA ASN A 21 15.85 -10.01 1.21
C ASN A 21 14.74 -10.44 0.23
N THR A 22 13.63 -9.71 0.23
CA THR A 22 12.53 -9.87 -0.72
C THR A 22 12.57 -8.78 -1.78
N ALA A 23 12.21 -9.13 -3.02
CA ALA A 23 12.05 -8.16 -4.10
C ALA A 23 10.81 -7.27 -3.94
N SER A 24 9.84 -7.68 -3.09
CA SER A 24 8.64 -6.90 -2.78
C SER A 24 8.50 -6.68 -1.28
N GLN A 25 8.92 -5.50 -0.84
CA GLN A 25 8.93 -5.13 0.57
C GLN A 25 7.63 -4.49 1.04
N VAL A 26 6.78 -4.00 0.13
CA VAL A 26 5.50 -3.38 0.48
C VAL A 26 4.40 -3.98 -0.38
N GLN A 27 3.34 -4.47 0.27
CA GLN A 27 2.10 -4.87 -0.38
C GLN A 27 0.93 -4.20 0.32
N PHE A 28 -0.11 -3.86 -0.43
CA PHE A 28 -1.31 -3.28 0.15
C PHE A 28 -2.56 -3.67 -0.62
N TYR A 29 -3.70 -3.55 0.05
CA TYR A 29 -4.99 -3.52 -0.61
C TYR A 29 -5.90 -2.48 0.03
N ILE A 30 -6.88 -2.01 -0.73
CA ILE A 30 -7.96 -1.14 -0.29
C ILE A 30 -9.30 -1.62 -0.85
N THR A 31 -10.37 -1.43 -0.10
CA THR A 31 -11.73 -1.85 -0.47
C THR A 31 -12.80 -0.95 0.15
N ASP A 32 -14.00 -0.96 -0.44
CA ASP A 32 -15.23 -0.45 0.21
C ASP A 32 -16.04 -1.56 0.91
N SER A 33 -15.48 -2.77 1.01
CA SER A 33 -16.09 -3.98 1.56
C SER A 33 -17.26 -4.56 0.77
N VAL A 34 -17.66 -3.97 -0.35
CA VAL A 34 -18.84 -4.43 -1.12
C VAL A 34 -18.58 -4.65 -2.60
N LYS A 35 -17.84 -3.76 -3.28
CA LYS A 35 -17.74 -3.73 -4.76
C LYS A 35 -16.39 -3.29 -5.28
N HIS A 36 -15.70 -2.41 -4.59
CA HIS A 36 -14.40 -1.88 -5.02
C HIS A 36 -13.29 -2.61 -4.27
N PHE A 37 -12.30 -3.08 -5.02
CA PHE A 37 -11.09 -3.69 -4.49
C PHE A 37 -9.91 -3.28 -5.36
N LEU A 38 -8.87 -2.73 -4.75
CA LEU A 38 -7.60 -2.40 -5.40
C LEU A 38 -6.48 -3.02 -4.58
N ARG A 39 -5.57 -3.74 -5.25
CA ARG A 39 -4.36 -4.32 -4.65
C ARG A 39 -3.13 -3.75 -5.35
N GLY A 40 -2.09 -3.46 -4.57
CA GLY A 40 -0.79 -3.04 -5.06
C GLY A 40 0.36 -3.76 -4.36
N ALA A 41 1.50 -3.82 -5.05
CA ALA A 41 2.75 -4.32 -4.49
C ALA A 41 3.91 -3.53 -5.10
N LEU A 42 4.86 -3.11 -4.26
CA LEU A 42 6.08 -2.45 -4.68
C LEU A 42 7.14 -3.50 -5.01
N TYR A 43 7.76 -3.40 -6.18
CA TYR A 43 8.85 -4.27 -6.62
C TYR A 43 10.09 -3.45 -6.94
N PHE A 44 11.26 -3.94 -6.54
CA PHE A 44 12.55 -3.39 -6.97
C PHE A 44 13.18 -4.32 -8.01
N SER A 45 13.56 -3.77 -9.16
CA SER A 45 14.24 -4.49 -10.25
C SER A 45 15.75 -4.62 -10.03
N ASN A 46 16.18 -4.83 -8.77
CA ASN A 46 17.58 -4.88 -8.38
C ASN A 46 17.78 -6.06 -7.42
N HIS A 47 19.01 -6.57 -7.35
CA HIS A 47 19.33 -7.56 -6.32
C HIS A 47 19.04 -6.96 -4.93
N PRO A 48 18.33 -7.67 -4.03
CA PRO A 48 17.91 -7.11 -2.76
C PRO A 48 19.12 -6.70 -1.91
N ASN A 49 19.40 -5.41 -1.82
CA ASN A 49 20.29 -4.84 -0.82
C ASN A 49 19.45 -4.02 0.14
N LYS A 50 19.12 -4.63 1.29
CA LYS A 50 18.21 -4.08 2.28
C LYS A 50 18.66 -2.70 2.78
N ASP A 51 19.95 -2.51 3.03
CA ASP A 51 20.46 -1.29 3.64
C ASP A 51 20.46 -0.12 2.64
N SER A 52 20.77 -0.40 1.37
CA SER A 52 20.70 0.62 0.31
C SER A 52 19.27 1.00 -0.06
N LEU A 53 18.33 0.05 0.02
CA LEU A 53 16.94 0.29 -0.39
C LEU A 53 16.08 0.91 0.71
N ALA A 54 16.47 0.79 1.99
CA ALA A 54 15.67 1.25 3.12
C ALA A 54 15.17 2.72 3.00
N PRO A 55 15.98 3.72 2.60
CA PRO A 55 15.51 5.09 2.45
C PRO A 55 14.41 5.23 1.39
N VAL A 56 14.57 4.54 0.26
CA VAL A 56 13.62 4.56 -0.87
C VAL A 56 12.32 3.85 -0.49
N VAL A 57 12.44 2.73 0.23
CA VAL A 57 11.29 1.94 0.69
C VAL A 57 10.46 2.75 1.67
N ASN A 58 11.09 3.45 2.62
CA ASN A 58 10.39 4.31 3.57
C ASN A 58 9.66 5.43 2.84
N PHE A 59 10.34 6.13 1.92
CA PHE A 59 9.74 7.19 1.12
C PHE A 59 8.50 6.71 0.34
N LEU A 60 8.64 5.59 -0.39
CA LEU A 60 7.52 5.04 -1.18
C LEU A 60 6.41 4.46 -0.29
N THR A 61 6.74 3.98 0.91
CA THR A 61 5.72 3.54 1.87
C THR A 61 4.86 4.72 2.30
N ASP A 62 5.45 5.88 2.60
CA ASP A 62 4.71 7.09 2.96
C ASP A 62 3.81 7.57 1.80
N ASP A 63 4.29 7.48 0.56
CA ASP A 63 3.47 7.77 -0.63
C ASP A 63 2.31 6.79 -0.79
N ILE A 64 2.52 5.50 -0.54
CA ILE A 64 1.44 4.49 -0.54
C ILE A 64 0.42 4.79 0.55
N VAL A 65 0.85 5.17 1.75
CA VAL A 65 -0.03 5.61 2.83
C VAL A 65 -0.87 6.80 2.36
N LYS A 66 -0.25 7.80 1.74
CA LYS A 66 -0.95 8.98 1.23
C LYS A 66 -1.95 8.64 0.14
N LEU A 67 -1.59 7.71 -0.76
CA LEU A 67 -2.48 7.19 -1.79
C LEU A 67 -3.74 6.56 -1.16
N ILE A 68 -3.58 5.73 -0.12
CA ILE A 68 -4.71 5.10 0.58
C ILE A 68 -5.63 6.17 1.20
N GLU A 69 -5.06 7.14 1.92
CA GLU A 69 -5.83 8.21 2.59
C GLU A 69 -6.61 9.10 1.62
N THR A 70 -6.05 9.34 0.43
CA THR A 70 -6.63 10.24 -0.57
C THR A 70 -7.52 9.52 -1.59
N THR A 71 -7.51 8.19 -1.64
CA THR A 71 -8.34 7.42 -2.56
C THR A 71 -9.82 7.70 -2.33
N ARG A 72 -10.57 7.86 -3.42
CA ARG A 72 -12.04 7.95 -3.43
C ARG A 72 -12.58 7.06 -4.55
N TRP A 73 -13.62 6.28 -4.25
CA TRP A 73 -14.31 5.48 -5.25
C TRP A 73 -15.19 6.37 -6.12
N LYS A 74 -15.22 6.07 -7.41
CA LYS A 74 -16.13 6.74 -8.33
C LYS A 74 -17.55 6.18 -8.12
N ALA A 75 -18.52 7.07 -7.91
CA ALA A 75 -19.91 6.65 -7.91
C ALA A 75 -20.26 6.02 -9.28
N LYS A 76 -21.04 4.93 -9.28
CA LYS A 76 -21.65 4.46 -10.52
C LYS A 76 -22.56 5.56 -11.05
N LYS A 77 -22.38 5.93 -12.31
CA LYS A 77 -23.33 6.75 -13.05
C LYS A 77 -24.61 5.97 -13.27
#